data_AF-A0A2D6FFX3-F1
#
_entry.id   AF-A0A2D6FFX3-F1
#
_cell.length_a   1.000
_cell.length_b   1.000
_cell.length_c   1.000
_cell.angle_alpha   90.00
_cell.angle_beta   90.00
_cell.angle_gamma   90.00
#
_symmetry.space_group_name_H-M   'P 1'
#
loop_
_entity.id
_entity.type
_entity.pdbx_description
1 polymer ?
#
loop_
_entity_poly.entity_id
_entity_poly.type
_entity_poly.pdbx_seq_one_letter_code
_entity_poly.pdbx_strand_id
1 'polypeptide(L)' 'MRVISISTLCKMQQKIADKIFMDFKYTSPNSIEQLQSLITFNDSIIRWFFYLTEANKEFKNRTAVEDETYAKPQSV' A
#
# COMPACT_ATOMS: atom_id res chain seq x y z
N MET A 1 9.43 12.93 1.89
CA MET A 1 7.96 12.74 1.92
C MET A 1 7.70 11.61 2.90
N ARG A 2 6.93 11.82 3.96
CA ARG A 2 6.70 10.79 5.00
C ARG A 2 5.71 9.75 4.46
N VAL A 3 6.05 8.46 4.54
CA VAL A 3 5.14 7.38 4.11
C VAL A 3 3.82 7.49 4.89
N ILE A 4 2.68 7.49 4.17
CA ILE A 4 1.33 7.45 4.76
C ILE A 4 1.22 6.23 5.69
N SER A 5 0.47 6.29 6.79
CA SER A 5 0.32 5.08 7.61
C SER A 5 -0.54 4.02 6.90
N ILE A 6 -0.24 2.73 7.10
CA ILE A 6 -1.08 1.61 6.64
C ILE A 6 -2.55 1.84 7.03
N SER A 7 -2.80 2.26 8.27
CA SER A 7 -4.15 2.52 8.78
C SER A 7 -4.90 3.60 7.98
N THR A 8 -4.21 4.64 7.54
CA THR A 8 -4.81 5.70 6.73
C THR A 8 -5.11 5.18 5.33
N LEU A 9 -4.18 4.44 4.72
CA LEU A 9 -4.36 3.87 3.39
C LEU A 9 -5.53 2.87 3.36
N CYS A 10 -5.64 2.01 4.38
CA CYS A 10 -6.77 1.08 4.53
C CYS A 10 -8.10 1.81 4.66
N LYS A 11 -8.19 2.86 5.49
CA LYS A 11 -9.42 3.66 5.63
C LYS A 11 -9.85 4.32 4.32
N MET A 12 -8.91 4.81 3.53
CA MET A 12 -9.19 5.39 2.22
C MET A 12 -9.71 4.34 1.23
N GLN A 13 -9.14 3.14 1.26
CA GLN A 13 -9.50 2.08 0.33
C GLN A 13 -10.78 1.34 0.69
N GLN A 14 -11.25 1.36 1.95
CA GLN A 14 -12.48 0.65 2.35
C GLN A 14 -13.67 0.95 1.43
N LYS A 15 -13.97 2.23 1.19
CA LYS A 15 -15.07 2.63 0.31
C LYS A 15 -14.87 2.20 -1.15
N ILE A 16 -13.62 2.17 -1.60
CA ILE A 16 -13.26 1.74 -2.96
C ILE A 16 -13.44 0.23 -3.09
N ALA A 17 -13.00 -0.53 -2.10
CA ALA A 17 -13.13 -1.99 -2.04
C ALA A 17 -14.60 -2.42 -2.05
N ASP A 18 -15.46 -1.75 -1.28
CA ASP A 18 -16.90 -2.02 -1.28
C ASP A 18 -17.50 -1.82 -2.67
N LYS A 19 -17.15 -0.72 -3.35
CA LYS A 19 -17.64 -0.45 -4.71
C LYS A 19 -17.13 -1.47 -5.73
N ILE A 20 -15.83 -1.80 -5.70
CA ILE A 20 -15.25 -2.84 -6.57
C ILE A 20 -16.00 -4.16 -6.39
N PHE A 21 -16.22 -4.57 -5.14
CA PHE A 21 -16.89 -5.84 -4.85
C PHE A 21 -18.33 -5.85 -5.36
N MET A 22 -19.06 -4.76 -5.14
CA MET A 22 -20.44 -4.62 -5.62
C MET A 22 -20.51 -4.65 -7.15
N ASP A 23 -19.69 -3.83 -7.81
CA ASP A 23 -19.66 -3.71 -9.27
C ASP A 23 -19.18 -5.02 -9.92
N PHE A 24 -18.20 -5.71 -9.35
CA PHE A 24 -17.71 -6.96 -9.91
C PHE A 24 -18.71 -8.11 -9.79
N LYS A 25 -19.35 -8.24 -8.61
CA LYS A 25 -20.19 -9.40 -8.26
C LYS A 25 -21.62 -9.31 -8.77
N TYR A 26 -22.21 -8.10 -8.78
CA TYR A 26 -23.65 -7.93 -8.98
C TYR A 26 -24.03 -7.27 -10.30
N THR A 27 -23.07 -6.95 -11.16
CA THR A 27 -23.34 -6.44 -12.51
C THR A 27 -23.27 -7.55 -13.54
N SER A 28 -23.85 -7.31 -14.72
CA SER A 28 -23.84 -8.29 -15.80
C SER A 28 -22.41 -8.56 -16.28
N PRO A 29 -22.11 -9.81 -16.70
CA PRO A 29 -20.84 -10.12 -17.35
C PRO A 29 -20.56 -9.20 -18.53
N ASN A 30 -19.30 -8.75 -18.67
CA ASN A 30 -18.84 -7.82 -19.70
C ASN A 30 -19.51 -6.43 -19.67
N SER A 31 -20.20 -6.07 -18.58
CA SER A 31 -20.68 -4.71 -18.38
C SER A 31 -19.53 -3.72 -18.20
N ILE A 32 -19.82 -2.44 -18.44
CA ILE A 32 -18.85 -1.35 -18.25
C ILE A 32 -18.45 -1.27 -16.78
N GLU A 33 -19.40 -1.47 -15.87
CA GLU A 33 -19.20 -1.46 -14.44
C GLU A 33 -18.27 -2.60 -13.99
N GLN A 34 -18.47 -3.82 -14.53
CA GLN A 34 -17.58 -4.94 -14.26
C GLN A 34 -16.15 -4.64 -14.76
N LEU A 35 -15.99 -4.09 -15.97
CA LEU A 35 -14.67 -3.69 -16.48
C LEU A 35 -14.01 -2.61 -15.61
N GLN A 36 -14.77 -1.59 -15.21
CA GLN A 36 -14.28 -0.53 -14.31
C GLN A 36 -13.86 -1.07 -12.94
N SER A 37 -14.59 -2.06 -12.41
CA SER A 37 -14.25 -2.71 -11.14
C SER A 37 -12.87 -3.39 -11.22
N LEU A 38 -12.58 -4.07 -12.33
CA LEU A 38 -11.30 -4.74 -12.58
C LEU A 38 -10.15 -3.74 -12.72
N ILE A 39 -10.36 -2.63 -13.45
CA ILE A 39 -9.38 -1.56 -13.58
C ILE A 39 -9.06 -0.95 -12.21
N THR A 40 -10.10 -0.60 -11.45
CA THR A 40 -9.94 0.01 -10.12
C THR A 40 -9.25 -0.93 -9.13
N PHE A 41 -9.53 -2.24 -9.23
CA PHE A 41 -8.84 -3.25 -8.46
C PHE A 41 -7.35 -3.31 -8.78
N ASN A 42 -6.98 -3.31 -10.07
CA ASN A 42 -5.59 -3.30 -10.49
C ASN A 42 -4.84 -2.05 -10.02
N ASP A 43 -5.47 -0.87 -10.11
CA ASP A 43 -4.90 0.38 -9.58
C ASP A 43 -4.65 0.32 -8.07
N SER A 44 -5.55 -0.35 -7.34
CA SER A 44 -5.41 -0.56 -5.90
C SER A 44 -4.21 -1.46 -5.56
N ILE A 45 -3.98 -2.52 -6.34
CA ILE A 45 -2.80 -3.39 -6.20
C ILE A 45 -1.52 -2.60 -6.47
N ILE A 46 -1.48 -1.83 -7.57
CA ILE A 46 -0.32 -1.00 -7.93
C ILE A 46 0.00 0.00 -6.82
N ARG A 47 -1.02 0.62 -6.21
CA ARG A 47 -0.83 1.55 -5.08
C ARG A 47 -0.19 0.85 -3.87
N TRP A 48 -0.60 -0.37 -3.55
CA TRP A 48 0.04 -1.16 -2.49
C TRP A 48 1.46 -1.56 -2.83
N PHE A 49 1.74 -1.90 -4.08
CA PHE A 49 3.10 -2.20 -4.53
C PHE A 49 4.05 -1.01 -4.30
N PHE A 50 3.65 0.19 -4.70
CA PHE A 50 4.44 1.40 -4.44
C PHE A 50 4.60 1.67 -2.95
N TYR A 51 3.51 1.55 -2.19
CA TYR A 51 3.55 1.70 -0.73
C TYR A 51 4.58 0.77 -0.07
N LEU A 52 4.48 -0.53 -0.36
CA LEU A 52 5.35 -1.55 0.23
C LEU A 52 6.81 -1.36 -0.18
N THR A 53 7.06 -0.92 -1.42
CA THR A 53 8.40 -0.60 -1.90
C THR A 53 9.03 0.54 -1.09
N GLU A 54 8.30 1.62 -0.84
CA GLU A 54 8.79 2.74 -0.04
C GLU A 54 8.91 2.39 1.45
N ALA A 55 7.93 1.67 2.01
CA ALA A 55 7.98 1.20 3.39
C ALA A 55 9.21 0.29 3.65
N ASN A 56 9.53 -0.59 2.70
CA ASN A 56 10.72 -1.45 2.79
C ASN A 56 12.03 -0.64 2.74
N LYS A 57 12.10 0.42 1.92
CA LYS A 57 13.27 1.32 1.90
C LYS A 57 13.44 2.03 3.24
N GLU A 58 12.36 2.59 3.79
CA GLU A 58 12.41 3.24 5.10
C GLU A 58 12.82 2.27 6.22
N PHE A 59 12.32 1.03 6.19
CA PHE A 59 12.67 0.01 7.17
C PHE A 59 14.17 -0.34 7.10
N LYS A 60 14.69 -0.61 5.89
CA LYS A 60 16.12 -0.89 5.67
C LYS A 60 17.02 0.26 6.13
N ASN A 61 16.61 1.50 5.87
CA ASN A 61 17.36 2.67 6.29
C ASN A 61 17.40 2.80 7.82
N ARG A 62 16.29 2.48 8.52
CA ARG A 62 16.26 2.50 9.99
C ARG A 62 17.17 1.44 10.59
N THR A 63 17.11 0.20 10.09
CA THR A 63 17.97 -0.89 10.58
C THR A 63 19.45 -0.60 10.32
N ALA A 64 19.80 -0.02 9.17
CA ALA A 64 21.18 0.36 8.88
C ALA A 64 21.70 1.46 9.83
N VAL A 65 20.87 2.45 10.16
CA VAL A 65 21.22 3.51 11.13
C VAL A 65 21.35 2.94 12.54
N GLU A 66 20.50 1.98 12.93
CA GLU A 66 20.62 1.30 14.23
C GLU A 66 21.95 0.53 14.31
N ASP A 67 22.30 -0.26 13.30
CA ASP A 67 23.57 -1.00 13.24
C ASP A 67 24.79 -0.06 13.32
N GLU A 68 24.77 1.08 12.62
CA GLU A 68 25.83 2.10 12.71
C GLU A 68 25.91 2.77 14.10
N THR A 69 24.78 2.92 14.77
CA THR A 69 24.72 3.54 16.11
C THR A 69 25.32 2.62 17.17
N TYR A 70 25.12 1.30 17.05
CA TYR A 70 25.75 0.30 17.93
C TYR A 70 27.21 -0.02 17.55
N ALA A 71 27.64 0.30 16.33
CA ALA A 71 29.02 0.10 15.88
C ALA A 71 30.00 1.20 16.34
N LYS A 72 29.51 2.32 16.92
CA LYS A 72 30.40 3.34 17.50
C LYS A 72 30.93 2.83 18.85
N PRO A 73 32.26 2.69 19.03
CA PRO A 73 32.82 2.31 20.32
C PRO A 73 32.43 3.35 21.36
N GLN A 74 31.90 2.89 22.51
CA GLN A 74 31.73 3.76 23.67
C GLN A 74 33.12 4.28 24.05
N SER A 75 33.35 5.58 23.86
CA SER A 75 34.55 6.25 24.33
C SER A 75 34.59 6.18 25.85
N VAL A 76 35.54 5.40 26.37
CA VAL A 76 35.94 5.35 27.79
C VAL A 76 36.60 6.66 28.19
#